data_AF-A0A958YRD9-F1
#
_entry.id   AF-A0A958YRD9-F1
#
_cell.length_a   1.000
_cell.length_b   1.000
_cell.length_c   1.000
_cell.angle_alpha   90.00
_cell.angle_beta   90.00
_cell.angle_gamma   90.00
#
_symmetry.space_group_name_H-M   'P 1'
#
loop_
_entity.id
_entity.type
_entity.pdbx_description
1 polymer ?
#
loop_
_entity_poly.entity_id
_entity_poly.type
_entity_poly.pdbx_seq_one_letter_code
_entity_poly.pdbx_strand_id
1 'polypeptide(L)'
;MKRRNFIKKSGQALLAVSTISITGAIVASCSSDDSDDFFDDGYYDNGYYDDGYYDDGYYDDGYYDDGYYDDGYYDDGYYDDGYYDDGYYGDAQVIRDILIATNWKVASYIDSGVDETSDYNGYTVDFKVSGQVSATNGSNTNNGNWSVNSSGNELTLNFTGSPFDEFNDDWDIISVTPTRIELRDVSGGGSGTDILIFEKA
;
A
#
# COMPACT_ATOMS: atom_id res chain seq x y z
N MET A 1 66.05 0.42 -7.18
CA MET A 1 65.11 1.55 -7.28
C MET A 1 63.68 1.02 -7.24
N LYS A 2 62.85 1.42 -6.27
CA LYS A 2 61.47 0.91 -6.12
C LYS A 2 60.53 1.61 -7.12
N ARG A 3 59.81 0.86 -7.96
CA ARG A 3 58.68 1.41 -8.75
C ARG A 3 57.44 1.50 -7.85
N ARG A 4 56.79 2.66 -7.86
CA ARG A 4 55.65 3.00 -7.00
C ARG A 4 54.39 3.09 -7.88
N ASN A 5 53.52 2.09 -7.85
CA ASN A 5 52.18 2.20 -8.44
C ASN A 5 51.15 2.23 -7.31
N PHE A 6 50.64 3.43 -7.01
CA PHE A 6 49.52 3.62 -6.11
C PHE A 6 48.21 3.40 -6.86
N ILE A 7 47.42 2.41 -6.46
CA ILE A 7 46.03 2.29 -6.93
C ILE A 7 45.19 3.26 -6.11
N LYS A 8 44.91 4.45 -6.66
CA LYS A 8 43.84 5.32 -6.15
C LYS A 8 42.50 4.85 -6.72
N LYS A 9 41.81 3.95 -6.01
CA LYS A 9 40.36 3.77 -6.22
C LYS A 9 39.62 4.90 -5.49
N SER A 10 39.55 6.07 -6.13
CA SER A 10 38.59 7.12 -5.75
C SER A 10 37.21 6.71 -6.24
N GLY A 11 36.24 6.59 -5.34
CA GLY A 11 34.87 6.25 -5.71
C GLY A 11 34.20 7.35 -6.51
N GLN A 12 33.30 6.94 -7.41
CA GLN A 12 32.20 7.78 -7.88
C GLN A 12 30.93 6.98 -7.61
N ALA A 13 30.09 7.49 -6.72
CA ALA A 13 28.75 6.95 -6.51
C ALA A 13 27.89 7.39 -7.70
N LEU A 14 27.33 6.43 -8.43
CA LEU A 14 26.38 6.73 -9.50
C LEU A 14 24.98 6.77 -8.88
N LEU A 15 24.51 7.96 -8.51
CA LEU A 15 23.08 8.15 -8.24
C LEU A 15 22.33 8.04 -9.56
N ALA A 16 21.66 6.92 -9.77
CA ALA A 16 20.68 6.76 -10.82
C ALA A 16 19.41 7.54 -10.43
N VAL A 17 19.34 8.82 -10.82
CA VAL A 17 18.12 9.61 -10.69
C VAL A 17 17.21 9.25 -11.86
N SER A 18 16.17 8.46 -11.62
CA SER A 18 15.17 8.10 -12.64
C SER A 18 14.21 9.27 -12.88
N THR A 19 14.64 10.25 -13.67
CA THR A 19 13.75 11.29 -14.20
C THR A 19 12.85 10.69 -15.28
N ILE A 20 11.57 10.51 -14.98
CA ILE A 20 10.56 10.26 -16.01
C ILE A 20 10.34 11.56 -16.78
N SER A 21 10.85 11.62 -18.01
CA SER A 21 10.56 12.69 -18.97
C SER A 21 9.32 12.31 -19.79
N ILE A 22 8.15 12.85 -19.43
CA ILE A 22 6.98 12.79 -20.31
C ILE A 22 7.09 13.90 -21.35
N THR A 23 7.74 13.60 -22.48
CA THR A 23 7.72 14.46 -23.67
C THR A 23 6.42 14.21 -24.43
N GLY A 24 5.35 14.88 -24.02
CA GLY A 24 4.02 14.82 -24.64
C GLY A 24 3.63 16.14 -25.30
N ALA A 25 4.43 16.64 -26.25
CA ALA A 25 4.07 17.83 -27.01
C ALA A 25 2.92 17.51 -27.98
N ILE A 26 1.75 18.10 -27.76
CA ILE A 26 0.60 17.97 -28.66
C ILE A 26 0.90 18.74 -29.95
N VAL A 27 1.30 18.02 -31.01
CA VAL A 27 1.58 18.65 -32.30
C VAL A 27 0.26 18.86 -33.04
N ALA A 28 -0.32 20.05 -32.90
CA ALA A 28 -1.41 20.48 -33.76
C ALA A 28 -0.87 20.72 -35.18
N SER A 29 -1.10 19.76 -36.09
CA SER A 29 -0.81 19.90 -37.52
C SER A 29 -2.10 19.89 -38.34
N CYS A 30 -2.88 20.96 -38.23
CA CYS A 30 -3.93 21.26 -39.20
C CYS A 30 -3.28 21.84 -40.46
N SER A 31 -3.19 21.03 -41.52
CA SER A 31 -2.87 21.52 -42.87
C SER A 31 -4.15 22.06 -43.51
N SER A 32 -4.02 23.19 -44.20
CA SER A 32 -5.11 23.98 -44.81
C SER A 32 -5.76 23.33 -46.03
N ASP A 33 -7.03 23.70 -46.25
CA ASP A 33 -7.77 24.01 -47.50
C ASP A 33 -7.32 23.30 -48.81
N ASP A 34 -8.18 22.66 -49.60
CA ASP A 34 -9.37 23.23 -50.26
C ASP A 34 -10.26 22.13 -50.91
N SER A 35 -11.52 22.45 -51.23
CA SER A 35 -12.35 21.92 -52.35
C SER A 35 -12.69 20.40 -52.44
N ASP A 36 -13.93 19.90 -52.64
CA ASP A 36 -15.13 20.44 -53.31
C ASP A 36 -16.43 19.69 -52.90
N ASP A 37 -17.53 20.46 -52.84
CA ASP A 37 -18.94 20.18 -53.20
C ASP A 37 -19.50 18.73 -53.31
N PHE A 38 -20.63 18.44 -52.63
CA PHE A 38 -21.98 18.47 -53.28
C PHE A 38 -23.20 18.07 -52.40
N PHE A 39 -24.29 18.85 -52.54
CA PHE A 39 -25.72 18.65 -52.14
C PHE A 39 -26.04 18.46 -50.63
N ASP A 40 -26.87 19.25 -49.94
CA ASP A 40 -28.14 20.00 -50.21
C ASP A 40 -29.44 19.18 -50.21
N ASP A 41 -30.00 18.93 -49.01
CA ASP A 41 -31.34 19.38 -48.57
C ASP A 41 -31.45 19.23 -47.02
N GLY A 42 -32.36 19.85 -46.27
CA GLY A 42 -33.27 20.97 -46.56
C GLY A 42 -33.77 21.60 -45.23
N TYR A 43 -34.09 22.90 -45.25
CA TYR A 43 -34.71 23.60 -44.11
C TYR A 43 -36.19 23.21 -43.97
N TYR A 44 -36.76 23.19 -42.75
CA TYR A 44 -37.89 24.06 -42.36
C TYR A 44 -38.25 23.94 -40.87
N ASP A 45 -38.91 24.99 -40.37
CA ASP A 45 -39.10 25.40 -38.98
C ASP A 45 -40.56 25.18 -38.49
N ASN A 46 -40.81 25.35 -37.18
CA ASN A 46 -42.09 25.54 -36.45
C ASN A 46 -42.86 24.34 -35.84
N GLY A 47 -42.94 24.31 -34.49
CA GLY A 47 -44.22 24.59 -33.80
C GLY A 47 -44.90 23.56 -32.87
N TYR A 48 -45.19 24.03 -31.62
CA TYR A 48 -46.45 23.89 -30.84
C TYR A 48 -46.73 22.74 -29.83
N TYR A 49 -47.04 23.18 -28.58
CA TYR A 49 -47.99 22.69 -27.52
C TYR A 49 -48.01 21.19 -27.07
N ASP A 50 -47.82 20.88 -25.77
CA ASP A 50 -48.83 20.68 -24.67
C ASP A 50 -49.43 19.23 -24.70
N ASP A 51 -49.78 18.48 -23.64
CA ASP A 51 -50.17 18.78 -22.24
C ASP A 51 -49.92 17.62 -21.21
N GLY A 52 -49.93 17.96 -19.90
CA GLY A 52 -50.61 17.21 -18.81
C GLY A 52 -49.87 16.15 -17.95
N TYR A 53 -50.08 15.97 -16.61
CA TYR A 53 -50.95 16.64 -15.61
C TYR A 53 -50.55 16.35 -14.12
N TYR A 54 -50.67 17.38 -13.24
CA TYR A 54 -50.93 17.47 -11.75
C TYR A 54 -50.19 16.54 -10.72
N ASP A 55 -49.58 16.98 -9.58
CA ASP A 55 -49.94 17.88 -8.42
C ASP A 55 -50.75 17.14 -7.30
N ASP A 56 -50.56 17.26 -5.97
CA ASP A 56 -49.86 18.21 -5.03
C ASP A 56 -49.11 17.48 -3.83
N GLY A 57 -48.62 18.05 -2.70
CA GLY A 57 -48.45 19.44 -2.21
C GLY A 57 -48.08 19.63 -0.70
N TYR A 58 -47.52 20.82 -0.37
CA TYR A 58 -47.59 21.65 0.89
C TYR A 58 -46.81 21.42 2.24
N TYR A 59 -46.44 22.59 2.84
CA TYR A 59 -46.00 22.98 4.21
C TYR A 59 -44.57 22.57 4.67
N ASP A 60 -43.62 23.41 5.12
CA ASP A 60 -43.53 24.79 5.72
C ASP A 60 -43.55 24.90 7.27
N ASP A 61 -42.39 24.74 7.93
CA ASP A 61 -41.82 25.53 9.05
C ASP A 61 -40.46 24.91 9.53
N GLY A 62 -39.52 25.60 10.19
CA GLY A 62 -39.33 27.04 10.41
C GLY A 62 -38.05 27.40 11.23
N TYR A 63 -37.83 28.70 11.41
CA TYR A 63 -37.03 29.39 12.46
C TYR A 63 -35.50 29.59 12.32
N TYR A 64 -35.09 30.79 12.75
CA TYR A 64 -33.73 31.37 12.79
C TYR A 64 -33.14 31.31 14.22
N ASP A 65 -31.87 31.74 14.35
CA ASP A 65 -31.09 31.98 15.59
C ASP A 65 -30.67 30.71 16.38
N ASP A 66 -29.51 30.67 17.05
CA ASP A 66 -28.40 31.63 17.25
C ASP A 66 -27.05 30.90 17.52
N GLY A 67 -25.95 31.64 17.75
CA GLY A 67 -24.73 31.09 18.39
C GLY A 67 -23.38 31.32 17.70
N TYR A 68 -22.77 32.49 17.90
CA TYR A 68 -21.35 32.74 17.63
C TYR A 68 -20.47 32.25 18.80
N TYR A 69 -19.35 31.57 18.52
CA TYR A 69 -18.02 31.53 19.20
C TYR A 69 -17.23 30.43 18.45
N ASP A 70 -16.22 30.67 17.60
CA ASP A 70 -14.92 31.35 17.81
C ASP A 70 -14.15 30.88 19.05
N ASP A 71 -13.55 29.68 18.98
CA ASP A 71 -12.09 29.50 19.05
C ASP A 71 -11.68 28.06 18.67
N GLY A 72 -10.38 27.81 18.49
CA GLY A 72 -9.82 26.46 18.32
C GLY A 72 -9.08 26.20 17.00
N TYR A 73 -7.90 26.79 16.82
CA TYR A 73 -6.91 26.28 15.87
C TYR A 73 -6.42 24.90 16.32
N TYR A 74 -7.04 23.84 15.83
CA TYR A 74 -6.42 22.52 15.77
C TYR A 74 -5.98 22.26 14.33
N ASP A 75 -4.67 22.32 14.16
CA ASP A 75 -3.93 21.76 13.04
C ASP A 75 -4.01 20.22 13.13
N ASP A 76 -5.15 19.65 12.71
CA ASP A 76 -5.31 18.20 12.55
C ASP A 76 -4.85 17.78 11.15
N GLY A 77 -3.53 17.67 11.02
CA GLY A 77 -2.86 17.44 9.75
C GLY A 77 -3.38 16.22 8.99
N TYR A 78 -3.69 16.45 7.71
CA TYR A 78 -3.65 15.49 6.61
C TYR A 78 -3.99 14.03 6.97
N TYR A 79 -5.24 13.80 7.39
CA TYR A 79 -5.94 12.58 6.97
C TYR A 79 -6.21 12.70 5.48
N ASP A 80 -5.16 12.57 4.67
CA ASP A 80 -5.25 12.62 3.22
C ASP A 80 -6.09 11.43 2.74
N ASP A 81 -6.92 11.75 1.76
CA ASP A 81 -7.85 10.88 1.04
C ASP A 81 -7.95 9.39 1.44
N GLY A 82 -8.89 9.11 2.35
CA GLY A 82 -9.44 7.76 2.49
C GLY A 82 -10.16 7.31 1.21
N TYR A 83 -9.43 6.69 0.29
CA TYR A 83 -9.96 5.92 -0.84
C TYR A 83 -10.68 4.66 -0.34
N TYR A 84 -11.83 4.86 0.31
CA TYR A 84 -12.86 3.84 0.44
C TYR A 84 -13.62 3.72 -0.88
N ASP A 85 -12.89 3.38 -1.95
CA ASP A 85 -13.48 2.88 -3.18
C ASP A 85 -13.77 1.38 -3.04
N ASP A 86 -14.85 0.93 -3.65
CA ASP A 86 -15.55 -0.27 -3.18
C ASP A 86 -15.04 -1.60 -3.76
N GLY A 87 -15.36 -2.69 -3.03
CA GLY A 87 -15.19 -4.06 -3.52
C GLY A 87 -14.04 -4.87 -2.90
N TYR A 88 -14.35 -5.60 -1.82
CA TYR A 88 -13.71 -6.90 -1.51
C TYR A 88 -12.18 -6.91 -1.29
N TYR A 89 -11.58 -5.81 -0.81
CA TYR A 89 -10.16 -5.74 -0.40
C TYR A 89 -9.95 -5.41 1.10
N GLY A 90 -11.03 -5.40 1.89
CA GLY A 90 -11.12 -4.73 3.19
C GLY A 90 -10.16 -5.17 4.30
N ASP A 91 -9.73 -6.44 4.31
CA ASP A 91 -8.82 -6.96 5.35
C ASP A 91 -7.36 -7.02 4.87
N ALA A 92 -7.12 -7.52 3.65
CA ALA A 92 -5.78 -7.71 3.11
C ALA A 92 -4.97 -6.40 3.01
N GLN A 93 -5.59 -5.31 2.55
CA GLN A 93 -4.90 -4.03 2.42
C GLN A 93 -4.59 -3.42 3.79
N VAL A 94 -5.53 -3.47 4.74
CA VAL A 94 -5.34 -2.99 6.12
C VAL A 94 -4.17 -3.71 6.82
N ILE A 95 -4.06 -5.02 6.64
CA ILE A 95 -2.94 -5.81 7.20
C ILE A 95 -1.61 -5.40 6.55
N ARG A 96 -1.58 -5.19 5.23
CA ARG A 96 -0.38 -4.70 4.53
C ARG A 96 0.05 -3.33 5.06
N ASP A 97 -0.91 -2.41 5.24
CA ASP A 97 -0.65 -1.06 5.74
C ASP A 97 -0.13 -1.08 7.19
N ILE A 98 -0.68 -1.95 8.04
CA ILE A 98 -0.14 -2.19 9.40
C ILE A 98 1.31 -2.70 9.34
N LEU A 99 1.61 -3.69 8.50
CA LEU A 99 2.95 -4.28 8.41
C LEU A 99 4.01 -3.28 7.95
N ILE A 100 3.70 -2.40 6.98
CA ILE A 100 4.63 -1.38 6.47
C ILE A 100 4.72 -0.12 7.33
N ALA A 101 3.74 0.15 8.20
CA ALA A 101 3.69 1.39 8.98
C ALA A 101 4.76 1.47 10.08
N THR A 102 5.43 0.36 10.40
CA THR A 102 6.43 0.33 11.47
C THR A 102 7.43 -0.81 11.29
N ASN A 103 8.50 -0.78 12.09
CA ASN A 103 9.43 -1.89 12.20
C ASN A 103 9.02 -2.83 13.34
N TRP A 104 9.38 -4.10 13.21
CA TRP A 104 8.92 -5.17 14.06
C TRP A 104 10.09 -5.90 14.72
N LYS A 105 9.81 -6.58 15.83
CA LYS A 105 10.70 -7.53 16.50
C LYS A 105 9.97 -8.87 16.64
N VAL A 106 10.71 -9.96 16.61
CA VAL A 106 10.17 -11.28 17.00
C VAL A 106 9.92 -11.23 18.50
N ALA A 107 8.66 -11.35 18.90
CA ALA A 107 8.24 -11.36 20.30
C ALA A 107 8.04 -12.78 20.84
N SER A 108 7.73 -13.73 19.96
CA SER A 108 7.72 -15.18 20.23
C SER A 108 7.96 -15.93 18.93
N TYR A 109 8.75 -17.00 19.00
CA TYR A 109 8.79 -18.05 17.98
C TYR A 109 8.83 -19.42 18.65
N ILE A 110 7.79 -20.21 18.40
CA ILE A 110 7.66 -21.58 18.89
C ILE A 110 7.62 -22.51 17.68
N ASP A 111 8.66 -23.33 17.47
CA ASP A 111 8.66 -24.44 16.50
C ASP A 111 8.27 -25.72 17.24
N SER A 112 7.17 -26.36 16.84
CA SER A 112 6.78 -27.70 17.29
C SER A 112 6.71 -27.88 18.82
N GLY A 113 6.49 -26.77 19.55
CA GLY A 113 6.47 -26.71 21.02
C GLY A 113 7.80 -26.38 21.71
N VAL A 114 8.86 -26.08 20.96
CA VAL A 114 10.16 -25.58 21.43
C VAL A 114 10.20 -24.05 21.28
N ASP A 115 10.58 -23.34 22.34
CA ASP A 115 10.76 -21.88 22.30
C ASP A 115 12.17 -21.53 21.81
N GLU A 116 12.24 -20.98 20.59
CA GLU A 116 13.48 -20.56 19.93
C GLU A 116 13.56 -19.03 19.75
N THR A 117 12.68 -18.29 20.44
CA THR A 117 12.60 -16.82 20.38
C THR A 117 13.95 -16.13 20.64
N SER A 118 14.86 -16.78 21.38
CA SER A 118 16.16 -16.23 21.75
C SER A 118 17.06 -15.90 20.55
N ASP A 119 16.89 -16.59 19.43
CA ASP A 119 17.84 -16.57 18.32
C ASP A 119 17.62 -15.34 17.41
N TYR A 120 16.46 -14.72 17.55
CA TYR A 120 16.03 -13.50 16.87
C TYR A 120 16.27 -12.23 17.70
N ASN A 121 16.87 -12.35 18.90
CA ASN A 121 17.15 -11.22 19.77
C ASN A 121 17.99 -10.12 19.09
N GLY A 122 17.53 -8.88 19.20
CA GLY A 122 18.19 -7.72 18.63
C GLY A 122 18.01 -7.55 17.12
N TYR A 123 17.27 -8.42 16.44
CA TYR A 123 16.84 -8.18 15.06
C TYR A 123 15.64 -7.23 15.02
N THR A 124 15.67 -6.33 14.05
CA THR A 124 14.55 -5.47 13.63
C THR A 124 14.13 -5.90 12.22
N VAL A 125 12.83 -6.09 12.01
CA VAL A 125 12.20 -6.54 10.77
C VAL A 125 11.46 -5.37 10.10
N ASP A 126 11.64 -5.23 8.80
CA ASP A 126 11.22 -4.10 7.98
C ASP A 126 10.47 -4.61 6.74
N PHE A 127 9.13 -4.52 6.77
CA PHE A 127 8.26 -4.87 5.65
C PHE A 127 8.09 -3.66 4.73
N LYS A 128 8.35 -3.83 3.43
CA LYS A 128 8.35 -2.74 2.46
C LYS A 128 7.17 -2.85 1.50
N VAL A 129 6.64 -1.70 1.09
CA VAL A 129 5.59 -1.53 0.08
C VAL A 129 5.86 -2.36 -1.19
N SER A 130 7.13 -2.54 -1.57
CA SER A 130 7.59 -3.32 -2.71
C SER A 130 7.43 -4.85 -2.58
N GLY A 131 6.88 -5.36 -1.48
CA GLY A 131 6.80 -6.81 -1.20
C GLY A 131 8.17 -7.42 -0.82
N GLN A 132 9.13 -6.59 -0.41
CA GLN A 132 10.40 -7.02 0.17
C GLN A 132 10.35 -6.91 1.70
N VAL A 133 10.98 -7.85 2.39
CA VAL A 133 11.19 -7.81 3.84
C VAL A 133 12.69 -7.88 4.14
N SER A 134 13.12 -7.20 5.19
CA SER A 134 14.53 -7.21 5.64
C SER A 134 14.58 -7.33 7.15
N ALA A 135 15.37 -8.26 7.67
CA ALA A 135 15.59 -8.46 9.09
C ALA A 135 17.08 -8.23 9.42
N THR A 136 17.38 -7.29 10.31
CA THR A 136 18.77 -6.95 10.66
C THR A 136 18.99 -6.67 12.14
N ASN A 137 20.14 -7.11 12.65
CA ASN A 137 20.65 -6.77 13.99
C ASN A 137 21.83 -5.77 13.93
N GLY A 138 21.97 -5.05 12.81
CA GLY A 138 23.05 -4.12 12.54
C GLY A 138 24.40 -4.75 12.14
N SER A 139 24.59 -6.06 12.36
CA SER A 139 25.78 -6.80 11.89
C SER A 139 25.45 -7.77 10.75
N ASN A 140 24.33 -8.48 10.87
CA ASN A 140 23.77 -9.38 9.88
C ASN A 140 22.49 -8.79 9.29
N THR A 141 22.17 -9.16 8.05
CA THR A 141 20.92 -8.80 7.38
C THR A 141 20.43 -9.97 6.54
N ASN A 142 19.26 -10.50 6.86
CA ASN A 142 18.55 -11.46 6.02
C ASN A 142 17.46 -10.71 5.25
N ASN A 143 17.37 -10.94 3.94
CA ASN A 143 16.39 -10.28 3.08
C ASN A 143 15.45 -11.32 2.50
N GLY A 144 14.25 -10.90 2.12
CA GLY A 144 13.24 -11.78 1.57
C GLY A 144 12.12 -11.06 0.86
N ASN A 145 11.10 -11.83 0.53
CA ASN A 145 9.83 -11.37 0.03
C ASN A 145 8.70 -11.69 1.02
N TRP A 146 7.63 -10.90 0.98
CA TRP A 146 6.42 -11.14 1.77
C TRP A 146 5.17 -10.78 0.95
N SER A 147 4.06 -11.43 1.28
CA SER A 147 2.75 -11.12 0.71
C SER A 147 1.62 -11.54 1.65
N VAL A 148 0.64 -10.66 1.84
CA VAL A 148 -0.67 -11.04 2.37
C VAL A 148 -1.52 -11.52 1.20
N ASN A 149 -2.26 -12.62 1.37
CA ASN A 149 -3.16 -13.14 0.34
C ASN A 149 -4.34 -12.19 0.07
N SER A 150 -5.11 -12.41 -0.99
CA SER A 150 -6.26 -11.55 -1.32
C SER A 150 -7.38 -11.58 -0.28
N SER A 151 -7.45 -12.65 0.53
CA SER A 151 -8.48 -12.88 1.53
C SER A 151 -8.15 -12.26 2.89
N GLY A 152 -6.92 -11.76 3.10
CA GLY A 152 -6.48 -11.15 4.36
C GLY A 152 -6.25 -12.13 5.51
N ASN A 153 -6.14 -13.43 5.25
CA ASN A 153 -6.01 -14.46 6.29
C ASN A 153 -4.69 -15.25 6.25
N GLU A 154 -3.85 -15.06 5.24
CA GLU A 154 -2.54 -15.73 5.12
C GLU A 154 -1.43 -14.70 4.88
N LEU A 155 -0.29 -14.86 5.55
CA LEU A 155 0.94 -14.08 5.35
C LEU A 155 2.07 -15.00 4.89
N THR A 156 2.40 -14.95 3.60
CA THR A 156 3.55 -15.67 3.06
C THR A 156 4.85 -14.93 3.39
N LEU A 157 5.85 -15.64 3.90
CA LEU A 157 7.20 -15.15 4.15
C LEU A 157 8.22 -15.98 3.35
N ASN A 158 9.20 -15.31 2.73
CA ASN A 158 10.22 -15.93 1.89
C ASN A 158 11.58 -15.23 2.06
N PHE A 159 12.24 -15.45 3.19
CA PHE A 159 13.60 -15.02 3.50
C PHE A 159 14.68 -15.88 2.84
N THR A 160 15.82 -15.24 2.62
CA THR A 160 17.07 -15.86 2.18
C THR A 160 18.08 -15.79 3.32
N GLY A 161 18.42 -16.95 3.89
CA GLY A 161 19.49 -17.12 4.87
C GLY A 161 19.07 -17.06 6.34
N SER A 162 19.87 -17.77 7.15
CA SER A 162 19.65 -18.04 8.57
C SER A 162 19.88 -16.83 9.48
N PRO A 163 19.11 -16.68 10.58
CA PRO A 163 18.08 -17.62 11.09
C PRO A 163 16.66 -17.41 10.53
N PHE A 164 16.47 -16.52 9.54
CA PHE A 164 15.13 -16.14 9.09
C PHE A 164 14.54 -17.06 8.01
N ASP A 165 15.32 -18.00 7.48
CA ASP A 165 14.82 -19.05 6.58
C ASP A 165 13.90 -20.07 7.27
N GLU A 166 13.96 -20.19 8.60
CA GLU A 166 12.98 -20.96 9.40
C GLU A 166 11.57 -20.32 9.43
N PHE A 167 11.42 -19.04 9.04
CA PHE A 167 10.10 -18.39 8.94
C PHE A 167 9.43 -18.58 7.57
N ASN A 168 10.00 -19.37 6.67
CA ASN A 168 9.56 -19.48 5.29
C ASN A 168 8.32 -20.37 5.12
N ASP A 169 7.13 -19.79 5.25
CA ASP A 169 5.86 -20.51 5.07
C ASP A 169 4.69 -19.60 4.63
N ASP A 170 3.51 -20.19 4.36
CA ASP A 170 2.22 -19.51 4.17
C ASP A 170 1.36 -19.47 5.45
N TRP A 171 1.86 -18.73 6.44
CA TRP A 171 1.28 -18.60 7.79
C TRP A 171 -0.20 -18.17 7.84
N ASP A 172 -1.02 -18.90 8.60
CA ASP A 172 -2.35 -18.46 9.06
C ASP A 172 -2.21 -17.19 9.91
N ILE A 173 -2.98 -16.14 9.58
CA ILE A 173 -3.09 -14.93 10.40
C ILE A 173 -4.16 -15.16 11.48
N ILE A 174 -3.75 -15.16 12.74
CA ILE A 174 -4.62 -15.38 13.91
C ILE A 174 -5.21 -14.07 14.43
N SER A 175 -4.37 -13.04 14.54
CA SER A 175 -4.80 -11.70 14.93
C SER A 175 -3.83 -10.63 14.42
N VAL A 176 -4.36 -9.44 14.10
CA VAL A 176 -3.56 -8.28 13.68
C VAL A 176 -4.03 -7.03 14.43
N THR A 177 -3.07 -6.26 14.93
CA THR A 177 -3.27 -4.95 15.54
C THR A 177 -2.13 -4.02 15.09
N PRO A 178 -2.25 -2.69 15.22
CA PRO A 178 -1.18 -1.74 14.87
C PRO A 178 0.14 -1.90 15.65
N THR A 179 0.21 -2.81 16.64
CA THR A 179 1.37 -3.05 17.49
C THR A 179 1.80 -4.51 17.59
N ARG A 180 0.99 -5.46 17.10
CA ARG A 180 1.20 -6.92 17.25
C ARG A 180 0.46 -7.70 16.17
N ILE A 181 1.13 -8.70 15.60
CA ILE A 181 0.54 -9.71 14.70
C ILE A 181 0.90 -11.10 15.21
N GLU A 182 -0.08 -11.99 15.22
CA GLU A 182 0.06 -13.39 15.65
C GLU A 182 -0.23 -14.32 14.47
N LEU A 183 0.70 -15.24 14.24
CA LEU A 183 0.73 -16.15 13.10
C LEU A 183 0.81 -17.60 13.57
N ARG A 184 0.31 -18.53 12.76
CA ARG A 184 0.41 -19.97 13.00
C ARG A 184 0.70 -20.76 11.71
N ASP A 185 1.49 -21.81 11.79
CA ASP A 185 1.40 -22.93 10.83
C ASP A 185 0.83 -24.19 11.52
N VAL A 186 0.13 -25.03 10.75
CA VAL A 186 -0.29 -26.38 11.15
C VAL A 186 0.10 -27.39 10.07
N SER A 187 1.38 -27.76 10.05
CA SER A 187 1.95 -28.77 9.18
C SER A 187 1.04 -30.00 8.97
N GLY A 188 0.56 -30.18 7.73
CA GLY A 188 -0.46 -31.18 7.38
C GLY A 188 -0.06 -32.66 7.59
N GLY A 189 1.18 -32.91 8.00
CA GLY A 189 1.69 -34.24 8.40
C GLY A 189 1.51 -34.58 9.89
N GLY A 190 1.08 -33.62 10.73
CA GLY A 190 0.92 -33.82 12.17
C GLY A 190 2.24 -33.79 12.95
N SER A 191 3.25 -33.09 12.44
CA SER A 191 4.60 -32.98 13.02
C SER A 191 4.77 -31.82 14.00
N GLY A 192 4.03 -30.73 13.83
CA GLY A 192 4.17 -29.51 14.62
C GLY A 192 2.98 -28.57 14.47
N THR A 193 2.94 -27.56 15.34
CA THR A 193 2.10 -26.36 15.19
C THR A 193 2.98 -25.22 15.64
N ASP A 194 3.30 -24.35 14.70
CA ASP A 194 4.32 -23.34 14.90
C ASP A 194 3.65 -22.01 15.14
N ILE A 195 4.22 -21.18 16.01
CA ILE A 195 3.63 -19.89 16.42
C ILE A 195 4.69 -18.81 16.29
N LEU A 196 4.42 -17.85 15.41
CA LEU A 196 5.28 -16.69 15.19
C LEU A 196 4.52 -15.42 15.58
N ILE A 197 5.09 -14.62 16.47
CA ILE A 197 4.49 -13.37 16.93
C ILE A 197 5.48 -12.24 16.69
N PHE A 198 5.05 -11.24 15.94
CA PHE A 198 5.77 -9.98 15.83
C PHE A 198 5.10 -8.91 16.67
N GLU A 199 5.91 -8.10 17.35
CA GLU A 199 5.46 -6.86 17.99
C GLU A 199 6.21 -5.68 17.39
N LYS A 200 5.64 -4.48 17.53
CA LYS A 200 6.31 -3.24 17.18
C LYS A 200 7.66 -3.10 17.91
N ALA A 201 8.71 -2.75 17.17
CA ALA A 201 10.07 -2.58 17.67
C ALA A 201 10.18 -1.40 18.66
#